data_AF-A0A847Q128-F1
#
_entry.id   AF-A0A847Q128-F1
#
_cell.length_a   1.000
_cell.length_b   1.000
_cell.length_c   1.000
_cell.angle_alpha   90.00
_cell.angle_beta   90.00
_cell.angle_gamma   90.00
#
_symmetry.space_group_name_H-M   'P 1'
#
loop_
_entity.id
_entity.type
_entity.pdbx_description
1 polymer ?
#
loop_
_entity_poly.entity_id
_entity_poly.type
_entity_poly.pdbx_seq_one_letter_code
_entity_poly.pdbx_strand_id
1 'polypeptide(L)'
;MVLCPSDSGLVTIGPDSVAWLDPGSGEYRMAAIRACSVLVEIPPEICDASVSPAVRSRRRGYLEVLVAAGAAMILGAGILLRWARTRDRTASPEEATDAEELLTSFEAALSRILAGKAKPLGPDGIADLLEDRGASQILQRRFIRHWRDLEQMMAGGEIRQTDLDKARKTCLEIVEEVRSLV
;
A
#
# COMPACT_ATOMS: atom_id res chain seq x y z
N MET A 1 -10.30 14.25 -0.07
CA MET A 1 -10.79 15.14 1.00
C MET A 1 -11.37 14.26 2.10
N VAL A 2 -10.69 14.13 3.23
CA VAL A 2 -11.20 13.33 4.35
C VAL A 2 -12.16 14.21 5.14
N LEU A 3 -13.45 13.88 5.10
CA LEU A 3 -14.47 14.54 5.92
C LEU A 3 -14.36 13.94 7.33
N CYS A 4 -13.85 14.70 8.29
CA CYS A 4 -14.01 14.40 9.70
C CYS A 4 -15.29 15.11 10.18
N PRO A 5 -16.44 14.42 10.28
CA PRO A 5 -17.67 15.07 10.74
C PRO A 5 -17.52 15.47 12.21
N SER A 6 -17.86 16.71 12.52
CA SER A 6 -17.92 17.25 13.89
C SER A 6 -19.20 16.85 14.64
N ASP A 7 -20.20 16.33 13.92
CA ASP A 7 -21.55 16.09 14.42
C ASP A 7 -22.11 14.74 13.94
N SER A 8 -23.02 14.17 14.72
CA SER A 8 -23.78 12.98 14.31
C SER A 8 -24.80 13.35 13.24
N GLY A 9 -24.90 12.56 12.18
CA GLY A 9 -25.79 12.87 11.07
C GLY A 9 -25.81 11.80 9.98
N LEU A 10 -26.83 11.87 9.12
CA LEU A 10 -26.95 11.02 7.96
C LEU A 10 -26.24 11.67 6.78
N VAL A 11 -25.15 11.06 6.30
CA VAL A 11 -24.44 11.50 5.10
C VAL A 11 -24.92 10.67 3.93
N THR A 12 -25.66 11.29 3.00
CA THR A 12 -26.03 10.66 1.74
C THR A 12 -25.01 11.00 0.67
N ILE A 13 -24.26 9.98 0.22
CA ILE A 13 -23.36 10.07 -0.91
C ILE A 13 -24.18 9.69 -2.15
N GLY A 14 -24.58 10.71 -2.90
CA GLY A 14 -25.50 10.64 -4.04
C GLY A 14 -24.85 10.14 -5.33
N PRO A 15 -25.67 9.78 -6.33
CA PRO A 15 -25.30 8.79 -7.33
C PRO A 15 -24.18 9.29 -8.23
N ASP A 16 -23.24 8.40 -8.49
CA ASP A 16 -22.11 8.65 -9.38
C ASP A 16 -22.17 7.68 -10.56
N SER A 17 -21.46 7.96 -11.64
CA SER A 17 -21.37 7.06 -12.77
C SER A 17 -19.96 7.00 -13.30
N VAL A 18 -19.46 5.79 -13.50
CA VAL A 18 -18.15 5.57 -14.12
C VAL A 18 -18.38 5.02 -15.50
N ALA A 19 -17.87 5.73 -16.51
CA ALA A 19 -17.84 5.28 -17.89
C ALA A 19 -16.41 4.87 -18.27
N TRP A 20 -16.29 3.78 -19.02
CA TRP A 20 -15.01 3.30 -19.53
C TRP A 20 -15.18 2.64 -20.90
N LEU A 21 -14.10 2.61 -21.68
CA LEU A 21 -14.04 1.84 -22.92
C LEU A 21 -13.65 0.39 -22.58
N ASP A 22 -14.50 -0.58 -22.92
CA ASP A 22 -14.22 -2.00 -22.69
C ASP A 22 -13.27 -2.53 -23.78
N PRO A 23 -12.02 -2.90 -23.46
CA PRO A 23 -11.04 -3.32 -24.44
C PRO A 23 -11.37 -4.68 -25.08
N GLY A 24 -12.24 -5.50 -24.48
CA GLY A 24 -12.65 -6.78 -25.03
C GLY A 24 -13.73 -6.65 -26.11
N SER A 25 -14.65 -5.69 -25.96
CA SER A 25 -15.76 -5.46 -26.89
C SER A 25 -15.58 -4.22 -27.77
N GLY A 26 -14.68 -3.31 -27.43
CA GLY A 26 -14.47 -2.03 -28.12
C GLY A 26 -15.60 -1.01 -27.90
N GLU A 27 -16.52 -1.30 -26.99
CA GLU A 27 -17.69 -0.47 -26.72
C GLU A 27 -17.52 0.38 -25.44
N TYR A 28 -18.11 1.57 -25.44
CA TYR A 28 -18.20 2.38 -24.23
C TYR A 28 -19.27 1.80 -23.30
N ARG A 29 -18.86 1.48 -22.08
CA ARG A 29 -19.72 0.97 -21.00
C ARG A 29 -19.81 1.98 -19.87
N MET A 30 -20.92 1.95 -19.16
CA MET A 30 -21.16 2.83 -18.02
C MET A 30 -21.82 2.06 -16.90
N ALA A 31 -21.33 2.24 -15.68
CA ALA A 31 -21.96 1.75 -14.46
C ALA A 31 -22.45 2.93 -13.62
N ALA A 32 -23.71 2.87 -13.20
CA ALA A 32 -24.30 3.82 -12.28
C ALA A 32 -24.18 3.30 -10.84
N ILE A 33 -23.51 4.08 -10.00
CA ILE A 33 -23.38 3.87 -8.56
C ILE A 33 -24.57 4.57 -7.91
N ARG A 34 -25.43 3.78 -7.26
CA ARG A 34 -26.60 4.33 -6.57
C ARG A 34 -26.17 5.13 -5.35
N ALA A 35 -27.01 6.09 -4.95
CA ALA A 35 -26.79 6.84 -3.73
C ALA A 35 -26.72 5.89 -2.52
N CYS A 36 -25.68 6.03 -1.71
CA CYS A 36 -25.47 5.28 -0.48
C CYS A 36 -25.52 6.26 0.70
N SER A 37 -26.24 5.92 1.76
CA SER A 37 -26.27 6.74 2.97
C SER A 37 -25.50 6.04 4.09
N VAL A 38 -24.62 6.79 4.75
CA VAL A 38 -23.87 6.36 5.93
C VAL A 38 -24.36 7.19 7.11
N LEU A 39 -24.88 6.51 8.12
CA LEU A 39 -25.21 7.13 9.39
C LEU A 39 -23.92 7.24 10.21
N VAL A 40 -23.53 8.46 10.57
CA VAL A 40 -22.40 8.70 11.48
C VAL A 40 -22.97 9.00 12.86
N GLU A 41 -22.72 8.12 13.81
CA GLU A 41 -23.00 8.33 15.23
C GLU A 41 -21.69 8.58 15.96
N ILE A 42 -21.54 9.77 16.53
CA ILE A 42 -20.48 10.09 17.46
C ILE A 42 -21.07 9.85 18.86
N PRO A 43 -20.62 8.83 19.61
CA PRO A 43 -21.07 8.65 20.97
C PRO A 43 -20.68 9.89 21.78
N PRO A 44 -21.57 10.44 22.62
CA PRO A 44 -21.20 11.58 23.47
C PRO A 44 -19.98 11.22 24.30
N GLU A 45 -19.02 12.15 24.40
CA GLU A 45 -17.94 12.05 25.37
C GLU A 45 -18.57 11.92 26.76
N ILE A 46 -18.46 10.73 27.35
CA ILE A 46 -18.90 10.47 28.71
C ILE A 46 -17.86 11.13 29.62
N CYS A 47 -18.08 12.41 29.93
CA CYS A 47 -17.49 13.03 31.11
C CYS A 47 -18.25 12.52 32.34
N ASP A 48 -17.65 11.50 32.96
CA ASP A 48 -17.80 11.01 34.33
C ASP A 48 -19.19 10.82 34.98
N ALA A 49 -19.25 9.69 35.70
CA ALA A 49 -20.22 9.31 36.73
C ALA A 49 -21.58 8.76 36.27
N SER A 50 -21.57 7.51 35.79
CA SER A 50 -22.27 6.45 36.55
C SER A 50 -21.89 5.09 35.99
N VAL A 51 -21.10 4.34 36.77
CA VAL A 51 -20.97 2.90 36.62
C VAL A 51 -22.35 2.28 36.83
N SER A 52 -22.89 1.64 35.81
CA SER A 52 -23.93 0.64 35.99
C SER A 52 -23.78 -0.44 34.92
N PRO A 53 -23.05 -1.54 35.20
CA PRO A 53 -23.06 -2.67 34.30
C PRO A 53 -24.39 -3.40 34.53
N ALA A 54 -25.34 -3.19 33.63
CA ALA A 54 -26.44 -4.14 33.46
C ALA A 54 -25.85 -5.43 32.91
N VAL A 55 -25.36 -6.28 33.81
CA VAL A 55 -24.94 -7.65 33.54
C VAL A 55 -26.19 -8.44 33.17
N ARG A 56 -26.55 -8.43 31.88
CA ARG A 56 -27.36 -9.52 31.32
C ARG A 56 -26.48 -10.76 31.32
N SER A 57 -26.70 -11.60 32.32
CA SER A 57 -26.17 -12.94 32.40
C SER A 57 -26.59 -13.77 31.18
N ARG A 58 -25.76 -13.79 30.15
CA ARG A 58 -25.71 -14.91 29.21
C ARG A 58 -24.35 -15.54 29.38
N ARG A 59 -24.30 -16.61 30.18
CA ARG A 59 -23.12 -17.50 30.29
C ARG A 59 -22.77 -18.00 28.88
N ARG A 60 -21.87 -17.30 28.20
CA ARG A 60 -21.02 -17.82 27.13
C ARG A 60 -19.59 -17.52 27.56
N GLY A 61 -18.76 -18.54 27.55
CA GLY A 61 -17.56 -18.63 28.38
C GLY A 61 -16.58 -17.49 28.13
N TYR A 62 -16.23 -16.77 29.20
CA TYR A 62 -15.12 -15.80 29.23
C TYR A 62 -13.81 -16.35 28.67
N LEU A 63 -13.66 -17.67 28.66
CA LEU A 63 -12.53 -18.39 28.08
C LEU A 63 -12.44 -18.20 26.56
N GLU A 64 -13.56 -18.18 25.83
CA GLU A 64 -13.57 -18.03 24.36
C GLU A 64 -13.14 -16.62 23.93
N VAL A 65 -13.54 -15.60 24.69
CA VAL A 65 -13.19 -14.20 24.42
C VAL A 65 -11.71 -13.93 24.74
N LEU A 66 -11.19 -14.51 25.83
CA LEU A 66 -9.77 -14.42 26.19
C LEU A 66 -8.88 -15.14 25.18
N VAL A 67 -9.30 -16.31 24.67
CA VAL A 67 -8.58 -17.03 23.63
C VAL A 67 -8.60 -16.27 22.30
N ALA A 68 -9.74 -15.69 21.90
CA ALA A 68 -9.85 -14.89 20.69
C ALA A 68 -8.99 -13.62 20.75
N ALA A 69 -9.01 -12.90 21.89
CA ALA A 69 -8.16 -11.73 22.11
C ALA A 69 -6.67 -12.10 22.12
N GLY A 70 -6.30 -13.23 22.75
CA GLY A 70 -4.94 -13.75 22.74
C GLY A 70 -4.47 -14.13 21.32
N ALA A 71 -5.31 -14.82 20.55
CA ALA A 71 -5.00 -15.18 19.17
C ALA A 71 -4.82 -13.95 18.26
N ALA A 72 -5.67 -12.93 18.42
CA ALA A 72 -5.56 -11.68 17.68
C ALA A 72 -4.27 -10.91 18.02
N MET A 73 -3.87 -10.89 19.30
CA MET A 73 -2.60 -10.27 19.71
C MET A 73 -1.37 -11.03 19.20
N ILE A 74 -1.40 -12.37 19.20
CA ILE A 74 -0.30 -13.19 18.66
C ILE A 74 -0.19 -13.03 17.14
N LEU A 75 -1.31 -12.99 16.42
CA LEU A 75 -1.34 -12.74 14.98
C LEU A 75 -0.84 -11.32 14.65
N GLY A 76 -1.32 -10.31 15.37
CA GLY A 76 -0.87 -8.93 15.21
C GLY A 76 0.62 -8.76 15.52
N ALA A 77 1.10 -9.38 16.60
CA ALA A 77 2.52 -9.39 16.94
C ALA A 77 3.35 -10.13 15.88
N GLY A 78 2.85 -11.22 15.31
CA GLY A 78 3.52 -11.96 14.23
C GLY A 78 3.64 -11.16 12.93
N ILE A 79 2.58 -10.43 12.56
CA ILE A 79 2.59 -9.51 11.41
C ILE A 79 3.56 -8.37 11.66
N LEU A 80 3.53 -7.74 12.85
CA LEU A 80 4.45 -6.67 13.22
C LEU A 80 5.91 -7.15 13.29
N LEU A 81 6.17 -8.34 13.83
CA LEU A 81 7.52 -8.93 13.84
C LEU A 81 7.99 -9.27 12.42
N ARG A 82 7.09 -9.79 11.56
CA ARG A 82 7.41 -10.06 10.17
C ARG A 82 7.74 -8.76 9.44
N TRP A 83 6.91 -7.73 9.63
CA TRP A 83 7.08 -6.39 9.04
C TRP A 83 8.34 -5.68 9.55
N ALA A 84 8.65 -5.80 10.84
CA ALA A 84 9.89 -5.29 11.43
C ALA A 84 11.12 -6.08 10.95
N ARG A 85 11.03 -7.40 10.83
CA ARG A 85 12.12 -8.23 10.28
C ARG A 85 12.38 -7.98 8.79
N THR A 86 11.34 -7.72 8.00
CA THR A 86 11.48 -7.27 6.60
C THR A 86 12.00 -5.83 6.50
N ARG A 87 11.88 -5.03 7.56
CA ARG A 87 12.44 -3.67 7.60
C ARG A 87 13.94 -3.66 7.89
N ASP A 88 14.41 -4.56 8.75
CA ASP A 88 15.84 -4.72 9.08
C ASP A 88 16.61 -5.57 8.05
N ARG A 89 15.93 -6.46 7.34
CA ARG A 89 16.47 -7.07 6.11
C ARG A 89 16.14 -6.16 4.96
N THR A 90 17.02 -5.21 4.69
CA THR A 90 17.08 -4.52 3.42
C THR A 90 17.44 -5.54 2.34
N ALA A 91 16.43 -6.31 1.91
CA ALA A 91 16.57 -7.29 0.86
C ALA A 91 17.10 -6.55 -0.37
N SER A 92 18.25 -7.00 -0.86
CA SER A 92 18.73 -6.61 -2.17
C SER A 92 17.61 -6.91 -3.18
N PRO A 93 17.43 -6.14 -4.25
CA PRO A 93 16.52 -6.50 -5.34
C PRO A 93 16.77 -7.92 -5.87
N GLU A 94 17.98 -8.45 -5.67
CA GLU A 94 18.38 -9.83 -5.97
C GLU A 94 17.63 -10.91 -5.18
N GLU A 95 17.12 -10.61 -3.98
CA GLU A 95 16.48 -11.57 -3.09
C GLU A 95 14.95 -11.55 -3.17
N ALA A 96 14.36 -10.60 -3.90
CA ALA A 96 12.91 -10.43 -3.97
C ALA A 96 12.20 -11.68 -4.51
N THR A 97 11.11 -12.10 -3.86
CA THR A 97 10.36 -13.31 -4.24
C THR A 97 9.09 -13.00 -5.04
N ASP A 98 8.55 -11.79 -4.90
CA ASP A 98 7.38 -11.30 -5.63
C ASP A 98 7.60 -9.86 -6.16
N ALA A 99 6.66 -9.37 -6.97
CA ALA A 99 6.77 -8.07 -7.62
C ALA A 99 6.65 -6.90 -6.63
N GLU A 100 5.92 -7.07 -5.52
CA GLU A 100 5.79 -6.05 -4.47
C GLU A 100 7.09 -5.88 -3.69
N GLU A 101 7.71 -7.00 -3.30
CA GLU A 101 9.02 -7.04 -2.65
C GLU A 101 10.11 -6.51 -3.59
N LEU A 102 10.01 -6.80 -4.90
CA LEU A 102 10.94 -6.26 -5.90
C LEU A 102 10.83 -4.74 -6.01
N LEU A 103 9.61 -4.19 -6.10
CA LEU A 103 9.41 -2.74 -6.19
C LEU A 103 9.88 -2.04 -4.90
N THR A 104 9.53 -2.61 -3.74
CA THR A 104 9.90 -2.05 -2.43
C THR A 104 11.42 -2.07 -2.20
N SER A 105 12.08 -3.18 -2.56
CA SER A 105 13.54 -3.30 -2.45
C SER A 105 14.27 -2.39 -3.45
N PHE A 106 13.74 -2.25 -4.66
CA PHE A 106 14.25 -1.33 -5.67
C PHE A 106 14.16 0.13 -5.22
N GLU A 107 13.01 0.56 -4.69
CA GLU A 107 12.81 1.89 -4.12
C GLU A 107 13.79 2.16 -2.97
N ALA A 108 13.91 1.20 -2.04
CA ALA A 108 14.80 1.33 -0.89
C ALA A 108 16.28 1.43 -1.32
N ALA A 109 16.69 0.69 -2.36
CA ALA A 109 18.04 0.75 -2.91
C ALA A 109 18.33 2.13 -3.52
N LEU A 110 17.44 2.65 -4.37
CA LEU A 110 17.61 3.96 -5.02
C LEU A 110 17.58 5.11 -4.01
N SER A 111 16.64 5.09 -3.07
CA SER A 111 16.52 6.07 -1.99
C SER A 111 17.80 6.11 -1.14
N ARG A 112 18.38 4.94 -0.85
CA ARG A 112 19.65 4.87 -0.12
C ARG A 112 20.82 5.46 -0.92
N ILE A 113 20.91 5.20 -2.21
CA ILE A 113 21.98 5.74 -3.06
C ILE A 113 21.86 7.25 -3.21
N LEU A 114 20.65 7.75 -3.49
CA LEU A 114 20.42 9.14 -3.84
C LEU A 114 20.30 10.06 -2.62
N ALA A 115 19.59 9.62 -1.58
CA ALA A 115 19.31 10.40 -0.37
C ALA A 115 20.14 9.96 0.87
N GLY A 116 20.93 8.90 0.75
CA GLY A 116 21.75 8.35 1.86
C GLY A 116 20.95 7.60 2.92
N LYS A 117 19.62 7.50 2.79
CA LYS A 117 18.72 6.83 3.74
C LYS A 117 17.63 6.07 2.99
N ALA A 118 17.21 4.92 3.50
CA ALA A 118 16.08 4.18 2.95
C ALA A 118 14.77 4.82 3.43
N LYS A 119 14.25 5.78 2.65
CA LYS A 119 12.94 6.42 2.88
C LYS A 119 12.02 6.12 1.69
N PRO A 120 10.73 5.82 1.90
CA PRO A 120 9.77 5.77 0.81
C PRO A 120 9.61 7.17 0.22
N LEU A 121 9.81 7.27 -1.08
CA LEU A 121 9.79 8.50 -1.88
C LEU A 121 8.80 8.40 -3.05
N GLY A 122 8.47 7.19 -3.49
CA GLY A 122 7.69 6.94 -4.70
C GLY A 122 8.46 7.27 -5.99
N PRO A 123 7.81 7.08 -7.16
CA PRO A 123 8.45 7.27 -8.45
C PRO A 123 8.87 8.72 -8.69
N ASP A 124 8.00 9.68 -8.40
CA ASP A 124 8.29 11.11 -8.65
C ASP A 124 9.43 11.60 -7.76
N GLY A 125 9.42 11.22 -6.47
CA GLY A 125 10.48 11.62 -5.54
C GLY A 125 11.85 11.03 -5.88
N ILE A 126 11.91 9.83 -6.47
CA ILE A 126 13.16 9.27 -6.99
C ILE A 126 13.59 9.96 -8.29
N ALA A 127 12.64 10.29 -9.17
CA ALA A 127 12.94 10.98 -10.42
C ALA A 127 13.52 12.38 -10.19
N ASP A 128 12.96 13.14 -9.24
CA ASP A 128 13.49 14.44 -8.83
C ASP A 128 14.93 14.31 -8.32
N LEU A 129 15.21 13.32 -7.48
CA LEU A 129 16.57 13.07 -6.99
C LEU A 129 17.54 12.63 -8.10
N LEU A 130 17.07 11.91 -9.10
CA LEU A 130 17.88 11.57 -10.28
C LEU A 130 18.21 12.82 -11.09
N GLU A 131 17.26 13.73 -11.26
CA GLU A 131 17.47 15.01 -11.93
C GLU A 131 18.50 15.87 -11.18
N ASP A 132 18.34 16.01 -9.85
CA ASP A 132 19.26 16.75 -8.99
C ASP A 132 20.71 16.21 -9.05
N ARG A 133 20.86 14.90 -9.26
CA ARG A 133 22.17 14.23 -9.39
C ARG A 133 22.71 14.23 -10.82
N GLY A 134 22.04 14.91 -11.76
CA GLY A 134 22.50 15.02 -13.14
C GLY A 134 22.33 13.74 -13.95
N ALA A 135 21.40 12.86 -13.58
CA ALA A 135 21.08 11.68 -14.37
C ALA A 135 20.61 12.08 -15.77
N SER A 136 20.99 11.28 -16.78
CA SER A 136 20.53 11.51 -18.15
C SER A 136 19.01 11.39 -18.25
N GLN A 137 18.39 12.15 -19.16
CA GLN A 137 16.96 12.01 -19.47
C GLN A 137 16.58 10.59 -19.90
N ILE A 138 17.52 9.84 -20.49
CA ILE A 138 17.32 8.45 -20.89
C ILE A 138 17.15 7.56 -19.65
N LEU A 139 18.01 7.73 -18.64
CA LEU A 139 17.93 6.97 -17.39
C LEU A 139 16.64 7.29 -16.63
N GLN A 140 16.27 8.57 -16.53
CA GLN A 140 15.02 8.98 -15.87
C GLN A 140 13.78 8.37 -16.55
N ARG A 141 13.70 8.42 -17.89
CA ARG A 141 12.58 7.80 -18.64
C ARG A 141 12.56 6.29 -18.49
N ARG A 142 13.73 5.65 -18.48
CA ARG A 142 13.85 4.20 -18.29
C ARG A 142 13.38 3.79 -16.90
N PHE A 143 13.77 4.55 -15.87
CA PHE A 143 13.32 4.36 -14.50
C PHE A 143 11.79 4.49 -14.39
N ILE A 144 11.20 5.60 -14.84
CA ILE A 144 9.75 5.82 -14.76
C ILE A 144 8.96 4.75 -15.51
N ARG A 145 9.44 4.37 -16.70
CA ARG A 145 8.81 3.29 -17.47
C ARG A 145 8.88 1.97 -16.71
N HIS A 146 10.06 1.60 -16.21
CA HIS A 146 10.24 0.35 -15.50
C HIS A 146 9.42 0.28 -14.21
N TRP A 147 9.32 1.40 -13.49
CA TRP A 147 8.47 1.53 -12.32
C TRP A 147 7.01 1.23 -12.65
N ARG A 148 6.48 1.83 -13.73
CA ARG A 148 5.10 1.56 -14.19
C ARG A 148 4.92 0.11 -14.65
N ASP A 149 5.92 -0.47 -15.30
CA ASP A 149 5.87 -1.87 -15.72
C ASP A 149 5.76 -2.80 -14.49
N LEU A 150 6.47 -2.49 -13.39
CA LEU A 150 6.36 -3.20 -12.11
C LEU A 150 4.98 -3.02 -11.46
N GLU A 151 4.45 -1.79 -11.43
CA GLU A 151 3.10 -1.51 -10.92
C GLU A 151 2.02 -2.26 -11.71
N GLN A 152 2.16 -2.29 -13.04
CA GLN A 152 1.26 -3.04 -13.90
C GLN A 152 1.38 -4.55 -13.70
N MET A 153 2.59 -5.05 -13.42
CA MET A 153 2.82 -6.46 -13.11
C MET A 153 2.12 -6.88 -11.82
N MET A 154 2.10 -6.02 -10.80
CA MET A 154 1.34 -6.24 -9.56
C MET A 154 -0.18 -6.14 -9.76
N ALA A 155 -0.63 -5.28 -10.67
CA ALA A 155 -2.05 -5.12 -10.99
C ALA A 155 -2.58 -6.25 -11.89
N GLY A 156 -1.72 -6.83 -12.72
CA GLY A 156 -2.00 -8.02 -13.52
C GLY A 156 -1.99 -9.27 -12.63
N GLY A 157 -2.86 -10.24 -12.91
CA GLY A 157 -3.04 -11.45 -12.09
C GLY A 157 -1.80 -12.36 -12.00
N GLU A 158 -1.82 -13.53 -12.62
CA GLU A 158 -0.69 -14.48 -12.49
C GLU A 158 0.59 -13.93 -13.14
N ILE A 159 1.60 -13.65 -12.30
CA ILE A 159 2.93 -13.23 -12.73
C ILE A 159 3.76 -14.47 -13.07
N ARG A 160 4.27 -14.53 -14.31
CA ARG A 160 5.21 -15.58 -14.70
C ARG A 160 6.58 -15.31 -14.11
N GLN A 161 7.22 -16.34 -13.56
CA GLN A 161 8.57 -16.24 -12.99
C GLN A 161 9.59 -15.63 -13.97
N THR A 162 9.47 -15.95 -15.26
CA THR A 162 10.34 -15.41 -16.31
C THR A 162 10.27 -13.90 -16.47
N ASP A 163 9.10 -13.30 -16.21
CA ASP A 163 8.89 -11.86 -16.35
C ASP A 163 9.39 -11.13 -15.10
N LEU A 164 9.22 -11.75 -13.93
CA LEU A 164 9.81 -11.29 -12.67
C LEU A 164 11.34 -11.31 -12.71
N ASP A 165 11.96 -12.36 -13.26
CA ASP A 165 13.42 -12.45 -13.39
C ASP A 165 14.00 -11.39 -14.34
N LYS A 166 13.29 -11.09 -15.44
CA LYS A 166 13.66 -9.98 -16.34
C LYS A 166 13.56 -8.64 -15.63
N ALA A 167 12.47 -8.42 -14.89
CA ALA A 167 12.27 -7.20 -14.15
C ALA A 167 13.34 -7.01 -13.07
N ARG A 168 13.72 -8.09 -12.36
CA ARG A 168 14.82 -8.11 -11.39
C ARG A 168 16.13 -7.67 -12.04
N LYS A 169 16.45 -8.22 -13.22
CA LYS A 169 17.65 -7.86 -13.96
C LYS A 169 17.67 -6.35 -14.31
N THR A 170 16.56 -5.82 -14.80
CA THR A 170 16.44 -4.39 -15.13
C THR A 170 16.54 -3.49 -13.91
N CYS A 171 15.97 -3.89 -12.76
CA CYS A 171 16.15 -3.19 -11.49
C CYS A 171 17.63 -3.06 -11.13
N LEU A 172 18.40 -4.15 -11.23
CA LEU A 172 19.82 -4.15 -10.90
C LEU A 172 20.64 -3.29 -11.86
N GLU A 173 20.35 -3.37 -13.16
CA GLU A 173 21.00 -2.52 -14.18
C GLU A 173 20.78 -1.02 -13.89
N ILE A 174 19.56 -0.62 -13.51
CA ILE A 174 19.26 0.77 -13.13
C ILE A 174 19.99 1.13 -11.83
N VAL A 175 19.98 0.27 -10.80
CA VAL A 175 20.65 0.54 -9.52
C VAL A 175 22.15 0.74 -9.71
N GLU A 176 22.82 -0.09 -10.52
CA GLU A 176 24.25 0.06 -10.79
C GLU A 176 24.56 1.31 -11.62
N GLU A 177 23.73 1.63 -12.62
CA GLU A 177 23.90 2.88 -13.38
C GLU A 177 23.73 4.11 -12.48
N VAL A 178 22.74 4.11 -11.57
CA VAL A 178 22.54 5.20 -10.61
C VAL A 178 23.68 5.28 -9.60
N ARG A 179 24.22 4.15 -9.16
CA ARG A 179 25.40 4.12 -8.29
C ARG A 179 26.62 4.74 -8.96
N SER A 180 26.77 4.59 -10.27
CA SER A 180 27.87 5.21 -11.03
C SER A 180 27.80 6.74 -11.12
N LEU A 181 26.64 7.34 -10.78
CA LEU A 181 26.43 8.80 -10.76
C LEU A 181 26.83 9.47 -9.44
N VAL A 182 27.06 8.69 -8.36
CA VAL A 182 27.37 9.19 -7.00
C VAL A 182 28.82 8.89 -6.65
#